data_AF-A0A4Z0BIY0-F1
#
_entry.id   AF-A0A4Z0BIY0-F1
#
_cell.length_a   1.000
_cell.length_b   1.000
_cell.length_c   1.000
_cell.angle_alpha   90.00
_cell.angle_beta   90.00
_cell.angle_gamma   90.00
#
_symmetry.space_group_name_H-M   'P 1'
#
loop_
_entity.id
_entity.type
_entity.pdbx_description
1 polymer ?
#
loop_
_entity_poly.entity_id
_entity_poly.type
_entity_poly.pdbx_seq_one_letter_code
_entity_poly.pdbx_strand_id
1 'polypeptide(L)'
;MDGRLLRCMVAIGALAFGGEALAEPGALSPPKPQAVPSGCHEPEHAGNPLLHRDERIRQYENLGEPCLKRLLVECNAAASRQLLDEGQAFACSIGYEALLKRGFGGDFQAMLAWWRTAPERTALN
;
A
#
# COMPACT_ATOMS: atom_id res chain seq x y z
N MET A 1 -42.92 2.84 -15.15
CA MET A 1 -42.51 4.26 -15.27
C MET A 1 -41.36 4.43 -14.28
N ASP A 2 -40.16 3.95 -14.58
CA ASP A 2 -39.14 4.50 -15.49
C ASP A 2 -38.55 5.84 -15.02
N GLY A 3 -37.22 5.88 -15.02
CA GLY A 3 -36.36 6.93 -14.48
C GLY A 3 -34.88 6.54 -14.55
N ARG A 4 -34.49 5.86 -15.64
CA ARG A 4 -33.09 5.64 -16.02
C ARG A 4 -32.54 6.91 -16.69
N LEU A 5 -31.22 7.09 -16.53
CA LEU A 5 -30.27 7.84 -17.40
C LEU A 5 -30.09 9.35 -17.16
N LEU A 6 -28.89 9.69 -16.69
CA LEU A 6 -27.96 10.63 -17.35
C LEU A 6 -26.56 10.43 -16.72
N ARG A 7 -25.69 9.54 -17.20
CA ARG A 7 -24.72 9.72 -18.31
C ARG A 7 -23.99 11.07 -18.29
N CYS A 8 -22.88 11.15 -17.56
CA CYS A 8 -21.79 12.07 -17.90
C CYS A 8 -20.96 11.44 -19.02
N MET A 9 -21.20 11.90 -20.25
CA MET A 9 -20.29 11.74 -21.37
C MET A 9 -19.13 12.71 -21.18
N VAL A 10 -17.90 12.23 -21.21
CA VAL A 10 -16.74 13.05 -21.56
C VAL A 10 -16.27 12.60 -22.94
N ALA A 11 -16.21 13.58 -23.82
CA ALA A 11 -16.08 13.45 -25.25
C ALA A 11 -14.72 12.88 -25.68
N ILE A 12 -14.80 12.09 -26.74
CA ILE A 12 -13.70 11.58 -27.54
C ILE A 12 -13.10 12.75 -28.33
N GLY A 13 -11.85 13.10 -28.05
CA GLY A 13 -11.02 13.96 -28.89
C GLY A 13 -10.00 13.10 -29.63
N ALA A 14 -10.24 12.88 -30.94
CA ALA A 14 -9.30 12.23 -31.84
C ALA A 14 -8.29 13.26 -32.38
N LEU A 15 -6.99 12.99 -32.19
CA LEU A 15 -5.93 13.58 -33.01
C LEU A 15 -5.03 12.45 -33.49
N ALA A 16 -4.88 12.38 -34.80
CA ALA A 16 -4.02 11.45 -35.51
C ALA A 16 -2.55 11.88 -35.38
N PHE A 17 -1.68 10.94 -35.01
CA PHE A 17 -0.24 11.00 -35.28
C PHE A 17 0.17 9.66 -35.88
N GLY A 18 0.64 9.69 -37.11
CA GLY A 18 1.27 8.55 -37.79
C GLY A 18 2.78 8.51 -37.52
N GLY A 19 3.37 7.35 -37.77
CA GLY A 19 4.77 7.23 -38.18
C GLY A 19 5.79 6.80 -37.12
N GLU A 20 6.08 5.49 -37.12
CA GLU A 20 7.40 4.86 -36.96
C GLU A 20 8.22 4.94 -35.65
N ALA A 21 8.46 3.73 -35.14
CA ALA A 21 9.75 3.17 -34.70
C ALA A 21 10.30 3.52 -33.30
N LEU A 22 10.35 2.44 -32.49
CA LEU A 22 11.42 2.06 -31.55
C LEU A 22 11.59 2.90 -30.27
N ALA A 23 10.98 2.40 -29.19
CA ALA A 23 11.69 2.01 -27.96
C ALA A 23 10.65 1.47 -26.98
N GLU A 24 10.78 0.21 -26.56
CA GLU A 24 10.11 -0.29 -25.37
C GLU A 24 10.63 0.48 -24.14
N PRO A 25 9.79 1.23 -23.39
CA PRO A 25 10.08 1.42 -21.98
C PRO A 25 9.73 0.09 -21.32
N GLY A 26 10.79 -0.66 -20.95
CA GLY A 26 10.69 -1.95 -20.31
C GLY A 26 9.55 -1.97 -19.30
N ALA A 27 8.56 -2.80 -19.59
CA ALA A 27 7.49 -3.09 -18.66
C ALA A 27 8.17 -3.58 -17.38
N LEU A 28 8.15 -2.74 -16.34
CA LEU A 28 8.41 -3.21 -14.98
C LEU A 28 7.36 -4.27 -14.72
N SER A 29 7.76 -5.51 -14.94
CA SER A 29 6.96 -6.67 -14.59
C SER A 29 6.58 -6.48 -13.12
N PRO A 30 5.27 -6.50 -12.78
CA PRO A 30 4.87 -6.29 -11.40
C PRO A 30 5.63 -7.31 -10.55
N PRO A 31 6.24 -6.89 -9.43
CA PRO A 31 6.95 -7.83 -8.57
C PRO A 31 5.99 -8.95 -8.22
N LYS A 32 6.39 -10.19 -8.54
CA LYS A 32 5.65 -11.41 -8.24
C LYS A 32 5.09 -11.31 -6.82
N PRO A 33 3.79 -11.62 -6.57
CA PRO A 33 3.21 -11.58 -5.23
C PRO A 33 4.10 -12.38 -4.28
N GLN A 34 4.84 -11.68 -3.43
CA GLN A 34 5.77 -12.31 -2.51
C GLN A 34 4.92 -12.95 -1.41
N ALA A 35 5.12 -14.25 -1.19
CA ALA A 35 4.48 -14.95 -0.08
C ALA A 35 4.90 -14.27 1.23
N VAL A 36 3.92 -13.94 2.06
CA VAL A 36 4.14 -13.28 3.35
C VAL A 36 4.88 -14.25 4.28
N PRO A 37 6.07 -13.90 4.80
CA PRO A 37 6.80 -14.79 5.70
C PRO A 37 6.12 -14.90 7.07
N SER A 38 6.08 -16.12 7.59
CA SER A 38 5.49 -16.50 8.89
C SER A 38 6.34 -16.13 10.11
N GLY A 39 7.46 -15.43 9.92
CA GLY A 39 8.39 -15.01 11.00
C GLY A 39 8.26 -13.56 11.45
N CYS A 40 7.24 -12.84 11.00
CA CYS A 40 7.04 -11.44 11.38
C CYS A 40 6.39 -11.37 12.77
N HIS A 41 7.21 -11.20 13.81
CA HIS A 41 6.72 -10.88 15.14
C HIS A 41 6.49 -9.37 15.23
N GLU A 42 5.24 -8.95 15.09
CA GLU A 42 4.85 -7.56 15.27
C GLU A 42 4.93 -7.19 16.75
N PRO A 43 5.41 -5.97 17.10
CA PRO A 43 5.36 -5.50 18.47
C PRO A 43 3.91 -5.44 18.97
N GLU A 44 3.68 -5.78 20.24
CA GLU A 44 2.34 -5.65 20.83
C GLU A 44 1.91 -4.17 20.86
N HIS A 45 0.68 -3.88 20.45
CA HIS A 45 0.15 -2.51 20.35
C HIS A 45 -0.58 -2.03 21.60
N ALA A 46 -0.57 -2.81 22.69
CA ALA A 46 -1.30 -2.48 23.90
C ALA A 46 -0.67 -1.30 24.66
N GLY A 47 -1.50 -0.34 25.07
CA GLY A 47 -1.10 0.79 25.92
C GLY A 47 -0.94 2.12 25.17
N ASN A 48 -0.40 3.13 25.86
CA ASN A 48 -0.23 4.47 25.30
C ASN A 48 0.93 4.47 24.29
N PRO A 49 0.69 4.76 23.00
CA PRO A 49 1.71 4.68 21.96
C PRO A 49 2.81 5.74 22.08
N LEU A 50 2.57 6.80 22.84
CA LEU A 50 3.55 7.87 23.04
C LEU A 50 4.55 7.53 24.15
N LEU A 51 4.23 6.56 25.01
CA LEU A 51 5.21 6.01 25.94
C LEU A 51 6.27 5.24 25.16
N HIS A 52 7.54 5.57 25.38
CA HIS A 52 8.68 4.98 24.67
C HIS A 52 8.62 5.13 23.14
N ARG A 53 8.06 6.23 22.65
CA ARG A 53 7.88 6.52 21.22
C ARG A 53 9.11 6.16 20.37
N ASP A 54 10.28 6.64 20.75
CA ASP A 54 11.49 6.47 19.92
C ASP A 54 11.96 5.01 19.88
N GLU A 55 11.82 4.28 20.97
CA GLU A 55 12.11 2.84 21.01
C GLU A 55 11.12 2.07 20.12
N ARG A 56 9.82 2.40 20.23
CA ARG A 56 8.80 1.81 19.37
C ARG A 56 9.07 2.10 17.90
N ILE A 57 9.45 3.33 17.53
CA ILE A 57 9.83 3.66 16.16
C ILE A 57 10.98 2.78 15.68
N ARG A 58 12.05 2.66 16.49
CA ARG A 58 13.20 1.81 16.16
C ARG A 58 12.83 0.35 15.94
N GLN A 59 11.85 -0.18 16.70
CA GLN A 59 11.38 -1.55 16.49
C GLN A 59 10.80 -1.75 15.09
N TYR A 60 9.90 -0.88 14.64
CA TYR A 60 9.36 -0.93 13.27
C TYR A 60 10.43 -0.65 12.22
N GLU A 61 11.32 0.31 12.49
CA GLU A 61 12.49 0.57 11.66
C GLU A 61 13.48 -0.59 11.67
N ASN A 62 13.37 -1.63 12.49
CA ASN A 62 14.23 -2.82 12.40
C ASN A 62 13.54 -3.99 11.70
N LEU A 63 12.26 -3.88 11.35
CA LEU A 63 11.54 -4.91 10.61
C LEU A 63 12.06 -5.04 9.17
N GLY A 64 12.15 -6.27 8.70
CA GLY A 64 12.45 -6.55 7.29
C GLY A 64 11.32 -6.09 6.37
N GLU A 65 11.65 -5.73 5.12
CA GLU A 65 10.68 -5.34 4.10
C GLU A 65 9.47 -6.29 4.00
N PRO A 66 9.62 -7.63 4.00
CA PRO A 66 8.47 -8.53 3.92
C PRO A 66 7.48 -8.36 5.08
N CYS A 67 7.98 -8.06 6.29
CA CYS A 67 7.14 -7.82 7.46
C CYS A 67 6.46 -6.47 7.42
N LEU A 68 7.16 -5.44 6.93
CA LEU A 68 6.58 -4.12 6.71
C LEU A 68 5.47 -4.13 5.65
N LYS A 69 5.66 -4.90 4.56
CA LYS A 69 4.63 -5.13 3.54
C LYS A 69 3.39 -5.82 4.12
N ARG A 70 3.60 -6.84 4.96
CA ARG A 70 2.52 -7.53 5.66
C ARG A 70 1.75 -6.61 6.61
N LEU A 71 2.47 -5.86 7.45
CA LEU A 71 1.89 -4.90 8.39
C LEU A 71 1.03 -3.86 7.66
N LEU A 72 1.51 -3.30 6.54
CA LEU A 72 0.73 -2.31 5.80
C LEU A 72 -0.57 -2.91 5.23
N VAL A 73 -0.53 -4.16 4.76
CA VAL A 73 -1.71 -4.92 4.34
C VAL A 73 -2.66 -5.12 5.53
N GLU A 74 -2.19 -5.68 6.63
CA GLU A 74 -3.03 -5.90 7.83
C GLU A 74 -3.66 -4.59 8.35
N CYS A 75 -2.92 -3.49 8.33
CA CYS A 75 -3.39 -2.15 8.64
C CYS A 75 -4.50 -1.65 7.71
N ASN A 76 -4.34 -1.81 6.40
CA ASN A 76 -5.37 -1.42 5.44
C ASN A 76 -6.64 -2.27 5.59
N ALA A 77 -6.49 -3.59 5.78
CA ALA A 77 -7.60 -4.49 6.08
C ALA A 77 -8.30 -4.16 7.41
N ALA A 78 -7.57 -3.69 8.43
CA ALA A 78 -8.17 -3.24 9.68
C ALA A 78 -8.93 -1.91 9.51
N ALA A 79 -8.29 -0.91 8.88
CA ALA A 79 -8.86 0.43 8.67
C ALA A 79 -10.10 0.43 7.76
N SER A 80 -10.21 -0.54 6.84
CA SER A 80 -11.41 -0.73 6.02
C SER A 80 -12.60 -1.32 6.76
N ARG A 81 -12.38 -1.96 7.92
CA ARG A 81 -13.42 -2.63 8.71
C ARG A 81 -13.84 -1.84 9.95
N GLN A 82 -12.93 -1.05 10.52
CA GLN A 82 -13.18 -0.31 11.76
C GLN A 82 -12.28 0.91 11.89
N LEU A 83 -12.63 1.81 12.81
CA LEU A 83 -11.71 2.83 13.29
C LEU A 83 -10.57 2.15 14.05
N LEU A 84 -9.34 2.57 13.75
CA LEU A 84 -8.15 2.09 14.46
C LEU A 84 -8.04 2.77 15.83
N ASP A 85 -7.66 2.01 16.85
CA ASP A 85 -7.24 2.60 18.11
C ASP A 85 -5.89 3.34 17.97
N GLU A 86 -5.50 4.11 18.98
CA GLU A 86 -4.29 4.93 18.94
C GLU A 86 -3.01 4.09 18.74
N GLY A 87 -2.94 2.90 19.36
CA GLY A 87 -1.83 1.97 19.24
C GLY A 87 -1.72 1.42 17.82
N GLN A 88 -2.85 1.00 17.26
CA GLN A 88 -2.96 0.55 15.87
C GLN A 88 -2.61 1.67 14.88
N ALA A 89 -3.19 2.86 15.03
CA ALA A 89 -2.93 4.00 14.16
C ALA A 89 -1.45 4.39 14.16
N PHE A 90 -0.81 4.36 15.34
CA PHE A 90 0.63 4.56 15.45
C PHE A 90 1.41 3.49 14.69
N ALA A 91 1.12 2.21 14.93
CA ALA A 91 1.83 1.09 14.32
C ALA A 91 1.74 1.14 12.78
N CYS A 92 0.53 1.39 12.27
CA CYS A 92 0.28 1.54 10.84
C CYS A 92 1.04 2.72 10.23
N SER A 93 1.08 3.86 10.92
CA SER A 93 1.78 5.06 10.45
C SER A 93 3.30 4.85 10.40
N ILE A 94 3.88 4.30 11.46
CA ILE A 94 5.33 4.06 11.51
C ILE A 94 5.74 2.93 10.57
N GLY A 95 4.95 1.86 10.49
CA GLY A 95 5.16 0.76 9.55
C GLY A 95 5.15 1.22 8.09
N TYR A 96 4.20 2.09 7.73
CA TYR A 96 4.14 2.73 6.42
C TYR A 96 5.42 3.53 6.11
N GLU A 97 5.86 4.39 7.03
CA GLU A 97 7.06 5.22 6.84
C GLU A 97 8.33 4.36 6.72
N ALA A 98 8.45 3.33 7.56
CA ALA A 98 9.55 2.38 7.51
C ALA A 98 9.55 1.60 6.18
N LEU A 99 8.37 1.18 5.70
CA LEU A 99 8.24 0.50 4.41
C LEU A 99 8.64 1.41 3.25
N LEU A 100 8.14 2.65 3.25
CA LEU A 100 8.43 3.63 2.21
C LEU A 100 9.93 3.85 2.09
N LYS A 101 10.61 4.07 3.21
CA LYS A 101 12.06 4.31 3.24
C LYS A 101 12.86 3.06 2.86
N ARG A 102 12.57 1.91 3.46
CA ARG A 102 13.37 0.69 3.30
C ARG A 102 13.04 -0.11 2.05
N GLY A 103 11.76 -0.35 1.80
CA GLY A 103 11.30 -1.22 0.72
C GLY A 103 11.18 -0.53 -0.63
N PHE A 104 11.06 0.80 -0.62
CA PHE A 104 10.85 1.58 -1.84
C PHE A 104 11.80 2.77 -1.99
N GLY A 105 12.79 2.93 -1.10
CA GLY A 105 13.79 4.00 -1.20
C GLY A 105 13.20 5.42 -1.10
N GLY A 106 12.03 5.58 -0.50
CA GLY A 106 11.28 6.83 -0.47
C GLY A 106 10.35 7.06 -1.67
N ASP A 107 10.31 6.14 -2.64
CA ASP A 107 9.43 6.25 -3.81
C ASP A 107 8.00 5.82 -3.47
N PHE A 108 7.17 6.82 -3.18
CA PHE A 108 5.75 6.62 -2.90
C PHE A 108 4.98 6.01 -4.08
N GLN A 109 5.35 6.34 -5.33
CA GLN A 109 4.66 5.81 -6.51
C GLN A 109 4.96 4.32 -6.69
N ALA A 110 6.21 3.90 -6.48
CA ALA A 110 6.58 2.48 -6.48
C ALA A 110 5.82 1.70 -5.40
N MET A 111 5.72 2.26 -4.19
CA MET A 111 4.93 1.66 -3.11
C MET A 111 3.44 1.57 -3.45
N LEU A 112 2.86 2.63 -4.00
CA LEU A 112 1.45 2.66 -4.40
C LEU A 112 1.16 1.64 -5.52
N ALA A 113 2.07 1.49 -6.48
CA ALA A 113 1.96 0.49 -7.54
C ALA A 113 1.98 -0.94 -6.98
N TRP A 114 2.90 -1.24 -6.07
CA TRP A 114 2.93 -2.53 -5.37
C TRP A 114 1.65 -2.76 -4.56
N TRP A 115 1.19 -1.76 -3.80
CA TRP A 115 -0.01 -1.88 -2.98
C TRP A 115 -1.26 -2.16 -3.83
N ARG A 116 -1.32 -1.69 -5.08
CA ARG A 116 -2.42 -2.01 -6.02
C ARG A 116 -2.53 -3.48 -6.37
N THR A 117 -1.44 -4.22 -6.23
CA THR A 117 -1.39 -5.66 -6.49
C THR A 117 -1.48 -6.50 -5.22
N ALA A 118 -1.61 -5.87 -4.04
CA ALA A 118 -1.61 -6.59 -2.77
C ALA A 118 -2.89 -7.42 -2.57
N PRO A 119 -2.77 -8.66 -2.04
CA PRO A 119 -3.82 -9.68 -2.07
C PRO A 119 -5.11 -9.33 -1.30
N GLU A 120 -5.03 -8.42 -0.33
CA GLU A 120 -6.17 -7.91 0.43
C GLU A 120 -7.22 -7.14 -0.39
N ARG A 121 -6.83 -6.55 -1.53
CA ARG A 121 -7.79 -5.86 -2.41
C ARG A 121 -8.61 -6.82 -3.25
N THR A 122 -8.07 -7.99 -3.55
CA THR A 122 -8.77 -9.03 -4.29
C THR A 122 -9.88 -9.72 -3.49
N ALA A 123 -9.98 -9.47 -2.18
CA ALA A 123 -11.07 -9.96 -1.33
C ALA A 123 -12.24 -8.96 -1.17
N LEU A 124 -12.15 -7.78 -1.80
CA LEU A 124 -13.16 -6.70 -1.73
C LEU A 124 -13.85 -6.43 -3.09
N ASN A 125 -13.60 -7.25 -4.11
CA ASN A 125 -14.32 -7.23 -5.39
C ASN A 125 -15.08 -8.54 -5.61
#